data_AF-A0A1V4MY70-F1
#
_entry.id   AF-A0A1V4MY70-F1
#
_cell.length_a   1.000
_cell.length_b   1.000
_cell.length_c   1.000
_cell.angle_alpha   90.00
_cell.angle_beta   90.00
_cell.angle_gamma   90.00
#
_symmetry.space_group_name_H-M   'P 1'
#
loop_
_entity.id
_entity.type
_entity.pdbx_description
1 polymer ?
#
loop_
_entity_poly.entity_id
_entity_poly.type
_entity_poly.pdbx_seq_one_letter_code
_entity_poly.pdbx_strand_id
1 'polypeptide(L)'
;MQLSLCEQLGNVGSEVSRALRWKSRDLRIATGAIHRALELIDLTLADPRYQVSVARLRELARTREVLVDFLLGSNEYRSTAESLSRYFDAYAMAAALARERSSRG
;
A
#
# COMPACT_ATOMS: atom_id res chain seq x y z
N MET A 1 0.06 10.51 11.26
CA MET A 1 -0.68 9.33 11.76
C MET A 1 0.09 8.68 12.90
N GLN A 2 -0.57 7.97 13.83
CA GLN A 2 0.12 7.23 14.91
C GLN A 2 0.63 5.84 14.48
N LEU A 3 0.23 5.35 13.30
CA LEU A 3 0.65 4.05 12.77
C LEU A 3 2.15 4.01 12.44
N SER A 4 2.76 2.84 12.59
CA SER A 4 4.10 2.54 12.06
C SER A 4 4.09 2.45 10.52
N LEU A 5 5.28 2.46 9.89
CA LEU A 5 5.40 2.32 8.44
C LEU A 5 4.79 1.01 7.94
N CYS A 6 5.02 -0.08 8.65
CA CYS A 6 4.49 -1.40 8.30
C CYS A 6 2.96 -1.42 8.36
N GLU A 7 2.35 -0.77 9.35
CA GLU A 7 0.90 -0.67 9.46
C GLU A 7 0.30 0.22 8.36
N GLN A 8 0.96 1.33 8.04
CA GLN A 8 0.54 2.20 6.95
C GLN A 8 0.55 1.47 5.60
N LEU A 9 1.67 0.81 5.27
CA LEU A 9 1.79 0.04 4.02
C LEU A 9 0.91 -1.22 4.02
N GLY A 10 0.69 -1.86 5.17
CA GLY A 10 -0.28 -2.95 5.30
C GLY A 10 -1.72 -2.51 5.01
N ASN A 11 -2.11 -1.29 5.44
CA ASN A 11 -3.40 -0.72 5.11
C ASN A 11 -3.53 -0.37 3.61
N VAL A 12 -2.47 0.18 3.00
CA VAL A 12 -2.41 0.38 1.53
C VAL A 12 -2.63 -0.96 0.82
N GLY A 13 -1.92 -2.00 1.22
CA GLY A 13 -2.03 -3.34 0.65
C GLY A 13 -3.41 -3.97 0.76
N SER A 14 -4.11 -3.73 1.87
CA SER A 14 -5.47 -4.21 2.08
C SER A 14 -6.44 -3.60 1.07
N GLU A 15 -6.28 -2.31 0.77
CA GLU A 15 -7.07 -1.60 -0.25
C GLU A 15 -6.72 -2.02 -1.68
N VAL A 16 -5.43 -2.26 -1.97
CA VAL A 16 -4.99 -2.83 -3.26
C VAL A 16 -5.60 -4.22 -3.47
N SER A 17 -5.53 -5.09 -2.46
CA SER A 17 -6.14 -6.42 -2.52
C SER A 17 -7.66 -6.36 -2.71
N ARG A 18 -8.31 -5.41 -2.04
CA ARG A 18 -9.75 -5.15 -2.20
C ARG A 18 -10.08 -4.68 -3.62
N ALA A 19 -9.32 -3.75 -4.18
CA ALA A 19 -9.49 -3.29 -5.56
C ALA A 19 -9.40 -4.46 -6.54
N LEU A 20 -8.37 -5.31 -6.41
CA LEU A 20 -8.16 -6.45 -7.30
C LEU A 20 -9.27 -7.49 -7.20
N ARG A 21 -9.73 -7.79 -5.98
CA ARG A 21 -10.81 -8.74 -5.75
C ARG A 21 -12.14 -8.32 -6.39
N TRP A 22 -12.43 -7.03 -6.40
CA TRP A 22 -13.70 -6.50 -6.88
C TRP A 22 -13.67 -6.00 -8.34
N LYS A 23 -12.49 -5.87 -8.96
CA LYS A 23 -12.31 -5.34 -10.33
C LYS A 23 -13.18 -6.05 -11.38
N SER A 24 -13.40 -7.36 -11.26
CA SER A 24 -14.25 -8.14 -12.17
C SER A 24 -15.69 -8.34 -11.67
N ARG A 25 -16.03 -7.83 -10.49
CA ARG A 25 -17.31 -8.11 -9.80
C ARG A 25 -18.18 -6.87 -9.64
N ASP A 26 -17.59 -5.78 -9.13
CA ASP A 26 -18.25 -4.49 -8.95
C ASP A 26 -17.20 -3.39 -9.10
N LEU A 27 -17.26 -2.69 -10.24
CA LEU A 27 -16.33 -1.62 -10.56
C LEU A 27 -16.42 -0.45 -9.59
N ARG A 28 -17.59 -0.15 -9.02
CA ARG A 28 -17.74 0.96 -8.06
C ARG A 28 -17.00 0.65 -6.76
N ILE A 29 -17.09 -0.59 -6.27
CA ILE A 29 -16.33 -1.04 -5.10
C ILE A 29 -14.83 -1.03 -5.41
N ALA A 30 -14.44 -1.52 -6.59
CA ALA A 30 -13.05 -1.53 -7.01
C ALA A 30 -12.47 -0.11 -7.09
N THR A 31 -13.15 0.81 -7.76
CA THR A 31 -12.74 2.23 -7.86
C THR A 31 -12.63 2.89 -6.49
N GLY A 32 -13.60 2.66 -5.58
CA GLY A 32 -13.51 3.17 -4.21
C GLY A 32 -12.28 2.68 -3.47
N ALA A 33 -11.94 1.40 -3.61
CA ALA A 33 -10.73 0.82 -3.01
C ALA A 33 -9.43 1.36 -3.65
N ILE A 34 -9.41 1.58 -4.97
CA ILE A 34 -8.27 2.22 -5.65
C ILE A 34 -8.04 3.62 -5.09
N HIS A 35 -9.09 4.45 -5.00
CA HIS A 35 -8.98 5.81 -4.48
C HIS A 35 -8.48 5.80 -3.03
N ARG A 36 -8.96 4.87 -2.21
CA ARG A 36 -8.52 4.73 -0.82
C ARG A 36 -7.06 4.28 -0.72
N ALA A 37 -6.60 3.35 -1.57
CA ALA A 37 -5.20 2.94 -1.62
C ALA A 37 -4.28 4.13 -1.97
N LEU A 38 -4.68 4.95 -2.96
CA LEU A 38 -3.94 6.14 -3.37
C LEU A 38 -3.90 7.22 -2.27
N GLU A 39 -5.03 7.46 -1.60
CA GLU A 39 -5.09 8.37 -0.45
C GLU A 39 -4.17 7.90 0.68
N LEU A 40 -4.16 6.60 1.00
CA LEU A 40 -3.31 6.05 2.06
C LEU A 40 -1.81 6.17 1.74
N ILE A 41 -1.39 5.90 0.50
CA ILE A 41 0.02 6.06 0.13
C ILE A 41 0.42 7.54 0.08
N ASP A 42 -0.49 8.45 -0.31
CA ASP A 42 -0.26 9.90 -0.25
C ASP A 42 -0.11 10.40 1.18
N LEU A 43 -0.96 9.92 2.10
CA LEU A 43 -0.83 10.20 3.53
C LEU A 43 0.47 9.62 4.13
N THR A 44 0.93 8.48 3.62
CA THR A 44 2.21 7.85 4.03
C THR A 44 3.40 8.68 3.53
N LEU A 45 3.38 9.14 2.28
CA LEU A 45 4.38 10.03 1.69
C LEU A 45 4.46 11.38 2.42
N ALA A 46 3.32 11.92 2.82
CA ALA A 46 3.23 13.17 3.55
C ALA A 46 3.70 13.08 5.01
N ASP A 47 3.97 11.88 5.54
CA ASP A 47 4.36 11.70 6.94
C ASP A 47 5.77 12.29 7.21
N PRO A 48 5.91 13.31 8.07
CA PRO A 48 7.20 13.96 8.33
C PRO A 48 8.28 13.00 8.85
N ARG A 49 7.88 11.89 9.49
CA ARG A 49 8.81 10.86 10.00
C ARG A 49 9.63 10.21 8.89
N TYR A 50 9.21 10.28 7.63
CA TYR A 50 9.91 9.69 6.49
C TYR A 50 10.63 10.71 5.62
N GLN A 51 10.36 12.00 5.80
CA GLN A 51 10.98 13.08 5.03
C GLN A 51 12.47 13.27 5.35
N VAL A 52 12.94 12.73 6.47
CA VAL A 52 14.36 12.72 6.85
C VAL A 52 15.21 11.79 5.98
N SER A 53 14.61 10.90 5.19
CA SER A 53 15.31 9.94 4.33
C SER A 53 14.85 10.05 2.87
N VAL A 54 15.68 10.67 2.04
CA VAL A 54 15.43 10.79 0.59
C VAL A 54 15.26 9.42 -0.07
N ALA A 55 16.03 8.42 0.35
CA ALA A 55 15.92 7.06 -0.17
C ALA A 55 14.52 6.46 0.11
N ARG A 56 14.01 6.62 1.34
CA ARG A 56 12.67 6.15 1.70
C ARG A 56 11.57 6.89 0.95
N LEU A 57 11.68 8.22 0.80
CA LEU A 57 10.72 8.99 0.01
C LEU A 57 10.66 8.52 -1.44
N ARG A 58 11.82 8.24 -2.05
CA ARG A 58 11.89 7.73 -3.42
C ARG A 58 11.23 6.36 -3.55
N GLU A 59 11.45 5.46 -2.58
CA GLU A 59 10.79 4.16 -2.57
C GLU A 59 9.26 4.31 -2.49
N LEU A 60 8.76 5.10 -1.54
CA LEU A 60 7.31 5.34 -1.39
C LEU A 60 6.69 5.99 -2.62
N ALA A 61 7.39 6.94 -3.25
CA ALA A 61 6.94 7.60 -4.47
C ALA A 61 6.90 6.60 -5.64
N ARG A 62 7.89 5.72 -5.75
CA ARG A 62 7.92 4.65 -6.74
C ARG A 62 6.80 3.65 -6.53
N THR A 63 6.53 3.27 -5.29
CA THR A 63 5.38 2.41 -4.94
C THR A 63 4.07 3.06 -5.40
N ARG A 64 3.89 4.37 -5.17
CA ARG A 64 2.72 5.10 -5.66
C ARG A 64 2.63 5.09 -7.18
N GLU A 65 3.71 5.39 -7.89
CA GLU A 65 3.76 5.37 -9.37
C GLU A 65 3.37 3.99 -9.91
N VAL A 66 3.92 2.92 -9.35
CA VAL A 66 3.60 1.52 -9.72
C VAL A 66 2.11 1.21 -9.48
N LEU A 67 1.54 1.66 -8.36
CA LEU A 67 0.11 1.48 -8.09
C LEU A 67 -0.77 2.19 -9.12
N VAL A 68 -0.45 3.45 -9.46
CA VAL A 68 -1.20 4.22 -10.45
C VAL A 68 -1.09 3.55 -11.83
N ASP A 69 0.12 3.20 -12.25
CA ASP A 69 0.37 2.53 -13.53
C ASP A 69 -0.40 1.20 -13.63
N PHE A 70 -0.35 0.36 -12.59
CA PHE A 70 -1.00 -0.94 -12.61
C PHE A 70 -2.53 -0.87 -12.50
N LEU A 71 -3.06 0.03 -11.66
CA LEU A 71 -4.50 0.07 -11.37
C LEU A 71 -5.29 0.93 -12.37
N LEU A 72 -4.68 2.00 -12.88
CA LEU A 72 -5.33 3.03 -13.69
C LEU A 72 -4.64 3.28 -15.04
N GLY A 73 -3.41 2.81 -15.22
CA GLY A 73 -2.60 3.04 -16.41
C GLY A 73 -2.51 1.85 -17.37
N SER A 74 -1.51 1.89 -18.23
CA SER A 74 -1.18 0.88 -19.24
C SER A 74 -0.34 -0.27 -18.70
N ASN A 75 0.02 -0.26 -17.41
CA ASN A 75 0.90 -1.23 -16.77
C ASN A 75 2.29 -1.31 -17.44
N GLU A 76 2.90 -0.16 -17.70
CA GLU A 76 4.22 -0.04 -18.34
C GLU A 76 5.32 -0.71 -17.52
N TYR A 77 5.21 -0.71 -16.19
CA TYR A 77 6.13 -1.40 -15.29
C TYR A 77 5.92 -2.92 -15.26
N ARG A 78 4.91 -3.45 -15.97
CA ARG A 78 4.58 -4.88 -16.07
C ARG A 78 4.39 -5.54 -14.71
N SER A 79 3.78 -4.80 -13.79
CA SER A 79 3.42 -5.33 -12.48
C SER A 79 2.32 -6.38 -12.60
N THR A 80 2.26 -7.28 -11.64
CA THR A 80 1.19 -8.29 -11.52
C THR A 80 0.50 -8.17 -10.17
N ALA A 81 -0.72 -8.70 -10.06
CA ALA A 81 -1.44 -8.76 -8.79
C ALA A 81 -0.61 -9.46 -7.72
N GLU A 82 0.06 -10.56 -8.07
CA GLU A 82 0.91 -11.34 -7.18
C GLU A 82 2.14 -10.55 -6.71
N SER A 83 2.74 -9.74 -7.59
CA SER A 83 3.88 -8.91 -7.24
C SER A 83 3.51 -7.83 -6.20
N LEU A 84 2.33 -7.21 -6.36
CA LEU A 84 1.83 -6.20 -5.43
C LEU A 84 1.42 -6.84 -4.10
N SER A 85 0.68 -7.95 -4.14
CA SER A 85 0.33 -8.70 -2.94
C SER A 85 1.57 -9.07 -2.15
N ARG A 86 2.60 -9.64 -2.79
CA ARG A 86 3.85 -10.00 -2.11
C ARG A 86 4.53 -8.80 -1.44
N TYR A 87 4.60 -7.65 -2.13
CA TYR A 87 5.20 -6.44 -1.58
C TYR A 87 4.46 -5.99 -0.32
N PHE A 88 3.13 -5.85 -0.37
CA PHE A 88 2.37 -5.35 0.77
C PHE A 88 2.17 -6.38 1.90
N ASP A 89 2.05 -7.66 1.57
CA ASP A 89 1.89 -8.74 2.55
C ASP A 89 3.09 -8.80 3.49
N ALA A 90 4.30 -8.50 3.01
CA ALA A 90 5.49 -8.41 3.85
C ALA A 90 5.32 -7.36 4.97
N TYR A 91 4.76 -6.18 4.65
CA TYR A 91 4.49 -5.14 5.64
C TYR A 91 3.33 -5.50 6.57
N ALA A 92 2.26 -6.10 6.03
CA ALA A 92 1.12 -6.55 6.82
C ALA A 92 1.53 -7.62 7.86
N MET A 93 2.36 -8.59 7.45
CA MET A 93 2.92 -9.60 8.35
C MET A 93 3.84 -8.97 9.40
N ALA A 94 4.73 -8.06 9.00
CA ALA A 94 5.60 -7.35 9.94
C ALA A 94 4.80 -6.56 10.98
N ALA A 95 3.72 -5.90 10.56
CA ALA A 95 2.80 -5.20 11.46
C ALA A 95 2.10 -6.16 12.44
N ALA A 96 1.65 -7.33 11.97
CA ALA A 96 1.03 -8.34 12.83
C ALA A 96 2.00 -8.85 13.90
N LEU A 97 3.23 -9.21 13.52
CA LEU A 97 4.26 -9.67 14.45
C LEU A 97 4.64 -8.60 15.48
N ALA A 98 4.68 -7.33 15.07
CA ALA A 98 4.96 -6.23 16.00
C ALA A 98 3.86 -6.09 17.06
N ARG A 99 2.59 -6.19 16.68
CA ARG A 99 1.45 -6.14 17.62
C ARG A 99 1.47 -7.31 18.61
N GLU A 100 1.76 -8.52 18.13
CA GLU A 100 1.87 -9.69 19.01
C GLU A 100 2.96 -9.50 20.08
N ARG A 101 4.11 -8.92 19.70
CA ARG A 101 5.18 -8.61 20.65
C ARG A 101 4.75 -7.58 21.69
N SER A 102 4.05 -6.53 21.28
CA SER A 102 3.53 -5.50 22.20
C SER A 102 2.43 -6.01 23.14
N SER A 103 1.68 -7.05 22.75
CA SER A 103 0.65 -7.66 23.62
C SER A 103 1.20 -8.67 24.63
N ARG A 104 2.45 -9.10 24.48
CA ARG A 104 3.11 -10.12 25.33
C ARG A 104 4.06 -9.53 26.37
N GLY A 105 4.33 -8.23 26.32
CA GLY A 105 5.14 -7.49 27.30
C GLY A 105 4.28 -6.62 28.18
#